data_AF-A0A2S2P6H5-F1
#
_entry.id   AF-A0A2S2P6H5-F1
#
_cell.length_a   1.000
_cell.length_b   1.000
_cell.length_c   1.000
_cell.angle_alpha   90.00
_cell.angle_beta   90.00
_cell.angle_gamma   90.00
#
_symmetry.space_group_name_H-M   'P 1'
#
loop_
_entity.id
_entity.type
_entity.pdbx_description
1 polymer ?
#
loop_
_entity_poly.entity_id
_entity_poly.type
_entity_poly.pdbx_seq_one_letter_code
_entity_poly.pdbx_strand_id
1 'polypeptide(L)'
;MTSPSSEQQLHAVPLVQKFNAEALELNSSLEQKWKNFKKEYEELHTCLEEFPKQLSVPILMPLGPKVFVRAQLCNTNEVFIRYNEVFTKQSAYDARAACKRQINRCDDMLENLRKEKELFVDNICARQEVVDVPEKLVEINEPYDEAEEAAWNEIHKQKVKEYKKRLAEEKQQQELEQRQKILDEFKSVGFDDKLSGLNRPTLFTASKVHYTLMNGEDSSSENCDEDDDDDDDDDDDDDDDDDDDDD
;
A
#
# COMPACT_ATOMS: atom_id res chain seq x y z
N MET A 1 32.93 24.10 31.30
CA MET A 1 31.63 24.02 30.61
C MET A 1 31.82 23.09 29.45
N THR A 2 31.15 21.95 29.54
CA THR A 2 31.26 20.76 28.70
C THR A 2 30.63 21.00 27.34
N SER A 3 31.43 20.93 26.28
CA SER A 3 30.96 20.88 24.89
C SER A 3 30.17 19.58 24.67
N PRO A 4 28.98 19.62 24.04
CA PRO A 4 28.27 18.40 23.71
C PRO A 4 28.96 17.69 22.55
N SER A 5 29.05 16.39 22.72
CA SER A 5 29.90 15.42 22.03
C SER A 5 29.48 15.22 20.56
N SER A 6 30.48 15.12 19.69
CA SER A 6 30.41 14.72 18.28
C SER A 6 29.89 13.29 18.05
N GLU A 7 29.33 12.65 19.09
CA GLU A 7 28.88 11.26 19.11
C GLU A 7 27.45 11.07 18.57
N GLN A 8 26.68 12.15 18.42
CA GLN A 8 25.26 12.04 18.05
C GLN A 8 24.99 11.87 16.54
N GLN A 9 25.93 12.20 15.65
CA GLN A 9 25.73 12.09 14.19
C GLN A 9 26.23 10.79 13.55
N LEU A 10 26.93 9.92 14.31
CA LEU A 10 27.44 8.64 13.79
C LEU A 10 26.51 7.44 14.05
N HIS A 11 25.39 7.63 14.76
CA HIS A 11 24.55 6.53 15.24
C HIS A 11 23.47 6.05 14.25
N ALA A 12 23.22 6.77 13.15
CA ALA A 12 22.20 6.43 12.15
C ALA A 12 22.72 5.51 11.01
N VAL A 13 24.03 5.57 10.73
CA VAL A 13 24.71 4.75 9.70
C VAL A 13 24.61 3.23 9.97
N PRO A 14 24.74 2.73 11.21
CA PRO A 14 24.65 1.31 11.50
C PRO A 14 23.24 0.73 11.31
N LEU A 15 22.19 1.50 11.55
CA LEU A 15 20.82 0.99 11.47
C LEU A 15 20.39 0.78 10.02
N VAL A 16 20.67 1.75 9.15
CA VAL A 16 20.34 1.67 7.71
C VAL A 16 21.17 0.58 7.03
N GLN A 17 22.45 0.42 7.39
CA GLN A 17 23.28 -0.66 6.85
C GLN A 17 22.78 -2.04 7.27
N LYS A 18 22.35 -2.21 8.53
CA LYS A 18 21.72 -3.46 9.01
C LYS A 18 20.44 -3.77 8.26
N PHE A 19 19.57 -2.77 8.08
CA PHE A 19 18.33 -2.92 7.32
C PHE A 19 18.59 -3.34 5.88
N ASN A 20 19.51 -2.68 5.18
CA ASN A 20 19.87 -3.03 3.81
C ASN A 20 20.46 -4.45 3.71
N ALA A 21 21.26 -4.88 4.69
CA ALA A 21 21.82 -6.24 4.74
C ALA A 21 20.73 -7.30 4.97
N GLU A 22 19.79 -7.04 5.88
CA GLU A 22 18.64 -7.91 6.13
C GLU A 22 17.73 -8.03 4.89
N ALA A 23 17.47 -6.90 4.23
CA ALA A 23 16.70 -6.88 2.98
C ALA A 23 17.38 -7.69 1.87
N LEU A 24 18.71 -7.64 1.75
CA LEU A 24 19.47 -8.46 0.80
C LEU A 24 19.42 -9.97 1.12
N GLU A 25 19.44 -10.35 2.39
CA GLU A 25 19.28 -11.74 2.81
C GLU A 25 17.88 -12.26 2.47
N LEU A 26 16.84 -11.47 2.78
CA LEU A 26 15.46 -11.79 2.46
C LEU A 26 15.26 -11.94 0.94
N ASN A 27 15.75 -10.98 0.16
CA ASN A 27 15.69 -11.02 -1.30
C ASN A 27 16.37 -12.28 -1.84
N SER A 28 17.54 -12.65 -1.30
CA SER A 28 18.26 -13.88 -1.70
C SER A 28 17.47 -15.16 -1.38
N SER A 29 16.82 -15.23 -0.21
CA SER A 29 15.96 -16.37 0.17
C SER A 29 14.73 -16.46 -0.73
N LEU A 30 14.09 -15.32 -1.04
CA LEU A 30 12.96 -15.25 -1.96
C LEU A 30 13.38 -15.65 -3.39
N GLU A 31 14.52 -15.19 -3.87
CA GLU A 31 15.07 -15.55 -5.19
C GLU A 31 15.23 -17.07 -5.31
N GLN A 32 15.78 -17.73 -4.27
CA GLN A 32 15.89 -19.20 -4.24
C GLN A 32 14.52 -19.89 -4.28
N LYS A 33 13.54 -19.38 -3.51
CA LYS A 33 12.17 -19.93 -3.52
C LYS A 33 11.52 -19.83 -4.90
N TRP A 34 11.60 -18.67 -5.55
CA TRP A 34 11.05 -18.46 -6.88
C TRP A 34 11.77 -19.28 -7.96
N LYS A 35 13.09 -19.48 -7.85
CA LYS A 35 13.83 -20.40 -8.72
C LYS A 35 13.35 -21.85 -8.57
N ASN A 36 13.10 -22.30 -7.33
CA ASN A 36 12.57 -23.64 -7.08
C ASN A 36 11.16 -23.79 -7.67
N PHE A 37 10.26 -22.83 -7.44
CA PHE A 37 8.93 -22.85 -8.04
C PHE A 37 8.97 -22.87 -9.57
N LYS A 38 9.83 -22.04 -10.17
CA LYS A 38 10.01 -22.05 -11.63
C LYS A 38 10.42 -23.43 -12.13
N LYS A 39 11.43 -24.05 -11.50
CA LYS A 39 11.90 -25.39 -11.84
C LYS A 39 10.78 -26.44 -11.72
N GLU A 40 10.03 -26.42 -10.62
CA GLU A 40 8.88 -27.32 -10.43
C GLU A 40 7.82 -27.15 -11.52
N TYR A 41 7.52 -25.91 -11.93
CA TYR A 41 6.58 -25.66 -13.02
C TYR A 41 7.11 -26.08 -14.39
N GLU A 42 8.41 -25.97 -14.66
CA GLU A 42 9.04 -26.45 -15.89
C GLU A 42 9.02 -27.99 -15.99
N GLU A 43 9.31 -28.67 -14.87
CA GLU A 43 9.18 -30.13 -14.76
C GLU A 43 7.71 -30.56 -14.96
N LEU A 44 6.77 -29.87 -14.31
CA LEU A 44 5.33 -30.12 -14.47
C LEU A 44 4.86 -29.88 -15.91
N HIS A 45 5.33 -28.80 -16.56
CA HIS A 45 5.00 -28.49 -17.94
C HIS A 45 5.46 -29.62 -18.89
N THR A 46 6.67 -30.12 -18.69
CA THR A 46 7.20 -31.28 -19.45
C THR A 46 6.36 -32.53 -19.20
N CYS A 47 6.00 -32.82 -17.94
CA CYS A 47 5.13 -33.95 -17.60
C CYS A 47 3.76 -33.85 -18.29
N LEU A 48 3.12 -32.68 -18.24
CA LEU A 48 1.82 -32.42 -18.87
C LEU A 48 1.86 -32.51 -20.40
N GLU A 49 3.05 -32.42 -21.02
CA GLU A 49 3.23 -32.62 -22.45
C GLU A 49 3.44 -34.11 -22.82
N GLU A 50 4.02 -34.90 -21.92
CA GLU A 50 4.31 -36.31 -22.18
C GLU A 50 3.17 -37.27 -21.80
N PHE A 51 2.57 -37.10 -20.62
CA PHE A 51 1.56 -38.04 -20.11
C PHE A 51 0.30 -38.17 -20.99
N PRO A 52 -0.26 -37.11 -21.60
CA PRO A 52 -1.46 -37.22 -22.44
C PRO A 52 -1.27 -38.06 -23.71
N LYS A 53 -0.03 -38.40 -24.09
CA LYS A 53 0.26 -39.23 -25.28
C LYS A 53 -0.21 -40.68 -25.12
N GLN A 54 -0.46 -41.13 -23.89
CA GLN A 54 -0.94 -42.48 -23.57
C GLN A 54 -2.09 -42.39 -22.59
N LEU A 55 -3.21 -43.10 -22.84
CA LEU A 55 -4.39 -43.04 -21.96
C LEU A 55 -4.12 -43.55 -20.54
N SER A 56 -3.19 -44.49 -20.39
CA SER A 56 -2.83 -45.05 -19.08
C SER A 56 -1.36 -45.45 -19.02
N VAL A 57 -0.68 -45.10 -17.92
CA VAL A 57 0.76 -45.29 -17.75
C VAL A 57 1.04 -45.96 -16.40
N PRO A 58 1.78 -47.09 -16.35
CA PRO A 58 2.20 -47.69 -15.09
C PRO A 58 3.25 -46.80 -14.40
N ILE A 59 3.07 -46.54 -13.10
CA ILE A 59 3.96 -45.66 -12.31
C ILE A 59 4.32 -46.30 -10.96
N LEU A 60 5.42 -45.84 -10.36
CA LEU A 60 5.72 -46.07 -8.96
C LEU A 60 5.26 -44.85 -8.16
N MET A 61 4.12 -44.96 -7.51
CA MET A 61 3.52 -43.87 -6.74
C MET A 61 4.22 -43.76 -5.37
N PRO A 62 4.79 -42.60 -5.02
CA PRO A 62 5.33 -42.37 -3.69
C PRO A 62 4.18 -42.24 -2.68
N LEU A 63 4.17 -43.07 -1.64
CA LEU A 63 3.28 -42.91 -0.48
C LEU A 63 3.97 -42.21 0.69
N GLY A 64 5.31 -42.14 0.66
CA GLY A 64 6.12 -41.50 1.68
C GLY A 64 7.60 -41.51 1.30
N PRO A 65 8.49 -41.04 2.19
CA PRO A 65 9.90 -40.79 1.85
C PRO A 65 10.70 -42.01 1.37
N LYS A 66 10.29 -43.23 1.75
CA LYS A 66 10.99 -44.48 1.43
C LYS A 66 10.06 -45.58 0.88
N VAL A 67 8.81 -45.25 0.57
CA VAL A 67 7.79 -46.25 0.19
C VAL A 67 7.19 -45.89 -1.15
N PHE A 68 7.35 -46.80 -2.11
CA PHE A 68 6.82 -46.70 -3.47
C PHE A 68 5.90 -47.89 -3.74
N VAL A 69 4.73 -47.62 -4.32
CA VAL A 69 3.74 -48.63 -4.69
C VAL A 69 3.55 -48.64 -6.20
N ARG A 70 3.49 -49.84 -6.79
CA ARG A 70 3.15 -49.98 -8.21
C ARG A 70 1.69 -49.60 -8.42
N ALA A 71 1.46 -48.57 -9.22
CA ALA A 71 0.14 -48.06 -9.56
C ALA A 71 0.05 -47.82 -11.08
N GLN A 72 -1.14 -47.44 -11.53
CA GLN A 72 -1.36 -47.05 -12.92
C GLN A 72 -2.09 -45.71 -12.93
N LEU A 73 -1.52 -44.74 -13.64
CA LEU A 73 -2.17 -43.47 -13.91
C LEU A 73 -3.20 -43.67 -15.01
N CYS A 74 -4.46 -43.34 -14.72
CA CYS A 74 -5.57 -43.40 -15.67
C CYS A 74 -6.02 -41.98 -16.03
N ASN A 75 -6.61 -41.82 -17.22
CA ASN A 75 -7.11 -40.53 -17.72
C ASN A 75 -6.06 -39.41 -17.70
N THR A 76 -4.87 -39.70 -18.23
CA THR A 76 -3.73 -38.76 -18.34
C THR A 76 -4.05 -37.44 -19.06
N ASN A 77 -5.18 -37.38 -19.78
CA ASN A 77 -5.67 -36.19 -20.45
C ASN A 77 -6.34 -35.18 -19.52
N GLU A 78 -6.64 -35.56 -18.28
CA GLU A 78 -7.40 -34.74 -17.33
C GLU A 78 -6.64 -34.61 -16.01
N VAL A 79 -6.58 -33.41 -15.47
CA VAL A 79 -5.89 -33.11 -14.20
C VAL A 79 -6.76 -32.22 -13.32
N PHE A 80 -6.50 -32.27 -12.02
CA PHE A 80 -7.11 -31.36 -11.06
C PHE A 80 -6.16 -30.21 -10.78
N ILE A 81 -6.64 -28.98 -10.99
CA ILE A 81 -5.91 -27.76 -10.66
C ILE A 81 -6.59 -27.11 -9.47
N ARG A 82 -5.79 -26.72 -8.47
CA ARG A 82 -6.27 -25.95 -7.33
C ARG A 82 -6.35 -24.47 -7.71
N TYR A 83 -7.54 -23.92 -7.65
CA TYR A 83 -7.79 -22.48 -7.71
C TYR A 83 -8.30 -22.05 -6.34
N ASN A 84 -7.48 -21.30 -5.60
CA ASN A 84 -7.76 -20.91 -4.22
C ASN A 84 -8.08 -22.14 -3.34
N GLU A 85 -9.34 -22.29 -2.93
CA GLU A 85 -9.81 -23.36 -2.05
C GLU A 85 -10.52 -24.50 -2.80
N VAL A 86 -10.70 -24.38 -4.13
CA VAL A 86 -11.43 -25.36 -4.93
C VAL A 86 -10.52 -26.07 -5.92
N PHE A 87 -10.77 -27.37 -6.12
CA PHE A 87 -10.14 -28.14 -7.19
C PHE A 87 -11.08 -28.21 -8.38
N THR A 88 -10.60 -27.79 -9.54
CA THR A 88 -11.36 -27.92 -10.79
C THR A 88 -10.68 -28.92 -11.70
N LYS A 89 -11.51 -29.73 -12.36
CA LYS A 89 -11.04 -30.68 -13.37
C LYS A 89 -10.80 -29.91 -14.67
N GLN A 90 -9.60 -30.04 -15.22
CA GLN A 90 -9.15 -29.35 -16.42
C GLN A 90 -8.50 -30.34 -17.37
N SER A 91 -8.46 -29.99 -18.66
CA SER A 91 -7.69 -30.76 -19.62
C SER A 91 -6.19 -30.57 -19.37
N ALA A 92 -5.37 -31.56 -19.69
CA ALA A 92 -3.91 -31.46 -19.59
C ALA A 92 -3.36 -30.33 -20.49
N TYR A 93 -4.04 -30.04 -21.61
CA TYR A 93 -3.71 -28.92 -22.50
C TYR A 93 -3.91 -27.56 -21.81
N ASP A 94 -5.07 -27.36 -21.17
CA ASP A 94 -5.37 -26.12 -20.44
C ASP A 94 -4.47 -25.96 -19.21
N ALA A 95 -4.18 -27.08 -18.54
CA ALA A 95 -3.25 -27.13 -17.42
C ALA A 95 -1.83 -26.72 -17.82
N ARG A 96 -1.37 -27.16 -19.00
CA ARG A 96 -0.08 -26.76 -19.56
C ARG A 96 -0.05 -25.25 -19.84
N ALA A 97 -1.12 -24.70 -20.41
CA ALA A 97 -1.24 -23.26 -20.62
C ALA A 97 -1.22 -22.48 -19.30
N ALA A 98 -1.86 -23.01 -18.25
CA ALA A 98 -1.81 -22.44 -16.90
C ALA A 98 -0.38 -22.49 -16.31
N CYS A 99 0.33 -23.60 -16.46
CA CYS A 99 1.73 -23.72 -16.02
C CYS A 99 2.62 -22.69 -16.73
N LYS A 100 2.47 -22.51 -18.03
CA LYS A 100 3.22 -21.49 -18.78
C LYS A 100 2.99 -20.07 -18.25
N ARG A 101 1.75 -19.73 -17.88
CA ARG A 101 1.45 -18.44 -17.22
C ARG A 101 2.17 -18.30 -15.88
N GLN A 102 2.24 -19.38 -15.09
CA GLN A 102 2.97 -19.35 -13.82
C GLN A 102 4.48 -19.27 -13.98
N ILE A 103 5.06 -19.90 -15.00
CA ILE A 103 6.47 -19.74 -15.34
C ILE A 103 6.78 -18.28 -15.65
N ASN A 104 5.97 -17.64 -16.51
CA ASN A 104 6.13 -16.22 -16.82
C ASN A 104 6.02 -15.35 -15.56
N ARG A 105 5.07 -15.64 -14.67
CA ARG A 105 4.96 -14.94 -13.38
C ARG A 105 6.20 -15.11 -12.52
N CYS A 106 6.81 -16.30 -12.50
CA CYS A 106 8.06 -16.51 -11.77
C CYS A 106 9.20 -15.70 -12.39
N ASP A 107 9.27 -15.61 -13.73
CA ASP A 107 10.26 -14.78 -14.42
C ASP A 107 10.12 -13.29 -14.08
N ASP A 108 8.88 -12.78 -14.09
CA ASP A 108 8.59 -11.40 -13.71
C ASP A 108 9.00 -11.12 -12.26
N MET A 109 8.69 -12.04 -11.33
CA MET A 109 9.07 -11.91 -9.93
C MET A 109 10.58 -11.97 -9.72
N LEU A 110 11.30 -12.85 -10.43
CA LEU A 110 12.75 -12.93 -10.38
C LEU A 110 13.41 -11.66 -10.91
N GLU A 111 12.86 -11.08 -11.97
CA GLU A 111 13.34 -9.81 -12.53
C GLU A 111 13.10 -8.64 -11.57
N ASN A 112 11.96 -8.60 -10.89
CA ASN A 112 11.70 -7.60 -9.85
C ASN A 112 12.66 -7.72 -8.67
N LEU A 113 12.91 -8.95 -8.19
CA LEU A 113 13.88 -9.20 -7.13
C LEU A 113 15.30 -8.81 -7.54
N ARG A 114 15.68 -9.04 -8.82
CA ARG A 114 16.97 -8.60 -9.36
C ARG A 114 17.11 -7.08 -9.29
N LYS A 115 16.09 -6.33 -9.73
CA LYS A 115 16.09 -4.86 -9.66
C LYS A 115 16.15 -4.34 -8.23
N GLU A 116 15.40 -4.96 -7.33
CA GLU A 116 15.41 -4.60 -5.91
C GLU A 116 16.80 -4.83 -5.29
N LYS A 117 17.44 -5.96 -5.62
CA LYS A 117 18.81 -6.25 -5.19
C LYS A 117 19.80 -5.20 -5.71
N GLU A 118 19.70 -4.83 -6.99
CA GLU A 118 20.54 -3.77 -7.57
C GLU A 118 20.35 -2.44 -6.84
N LEU A 119 19.09 -2.06 -6.56
CA LEU A 119 18.79 -0.85 -5.80
C LEU A 119 19.43 -0.85 -4.41
N PHE A 120 19.36 -1.97 -3.69
CA PHE A 120 19.99 -2.07 -2.36
C PHE A 120 21.52 -2.00 -2.43
N VAL A 121 22.13 -2.66 -3.43
CA VAL A 121 23.59 -2.61 -3.63
C VAL A 121 24.04 -1.20 -3.99
N ASP A 122 23.34 -0.53 -4.91
CA ASP A 122 23.62 0.84 -5.31
C ASP A 122 23.47 1.81 -4.12
N ASN A 123 22.45 1.61 -3.29
CA ASN A 123 22.26 2.40 -2.07
C ASN A 123 23.41 2.23 -1.08
N ILE A 124 23.87 0.99 -0.88
CA ILE A 124 25.02 0.70 -0.01
C ILE A 124 26.28 1.37 -0.57
N CYS A 125 26.53 1.25 -1.88
CA CYS A 125 27.71 1.81 -2.54
C CYS A 125 27.72 3.35 -2.46
N ALA A 126 26.61 4.00 -2.85
CA ALA A 126 26.50 5.46 -2.82
C ALA A 126 26.67 6.02 -1.40
N ARG A 127 26.17 5.33 -0.38
CA ARG A 127 26.38 5.74 1.02
C ARG A 127 27.82 5.57 1.47
N GLN A 128 28.48 4.48 1.07
CA GLN A 128 29.89 4.27 1.38
C GLN A 128 30.76 5.37 0.75
N GLU A 129 30.46 5.77 -0.50
CA GLU A 129 31.15 6.87 -1.18
C GLU A 129 31.00 8.21 -0.46
N VAL A 130 29.84 8.50 0.14
CA VAL A 130 29.61 9.73 0.92
C VAL A 130 30.36 9.71 2.25
N VAL A 131 30.46 8.56 2.92
CA VAL A 131 31.14 8.42 4.22
C VAL A 131 32.66 8.41 4.08
N ASP A 132 33.19 7.86 2.98
CA ASP A 132 34.64 7.72 2.74
C ASP A 132 35.32 8.97 2.16
N VAL A 133 34.68 10.16 2.19
CA VAL A 133 35.32 11.42 1.76
C VAL A 133 36.14 12.00 2.91
N PRO A 134 37.49 11.85 2.95
CA PRO A 134 38.27 12.22 4.13
C PRO A 134 38.65 13.71 4.16
N GLU A 135 38.43 14.47 3.07
CA GLU A 135 39.08 15.77 2.88
C GLU A 135 38.17 16.97 2.59
N LYS A 136 36.83 16.83 2.46
CA LYS A 136 35.95 17.94 2.05
C LYS A 136 34.53 17.92 2.64
N LEU A 137 34.36 17.57 3.91
CA LEU A 137 33.12 17.97 4.59
C LEU A 137 33.22 19.47 4.90
N VAL A 138 32.45 20.28 4.18
CA VAL A 138 32.21 21.69 4.52
C VAL A 138 30.86 21.74 5.21
N GLU A 139 30.82 22.30 6.41
CA GLU A 139 29.56 22.59 7.10
C GLU A 139 28.76 23.58 6.24
N ILE A 140 27.56 23.17 5.82
CA ILE A 140 26.65 24.03 5.07
C ILE A 140 26.11 25.05 6.07
N ASN A 141 26.74 26.22 6.11
CA ASN A 141 26.31 27.32 6.96
C ASN A 141 25.34 28.18 6.16
N GLU A 142 24.05 27.92 6.29
CA GLU A 142 23.01 28.74 5.68
C GLU A 142 22.89 30.04 6.49
N PRO A 143 23.08 31.22 5.86
CA PRO A 143 22.86 32.48 6.55
C PRO A 143 21.38 32.58 6.90
N TYR A 144 21.07 32.56 8.20
CA TYR A 144 19.72 32.77 8.70
C TYR A 144 19.42 34.27 8.76
N ASP A 145 18.45 34.72 7.96
CA ASP A 145 17.88 36.07 8.04
C ASP A 145 16.45 35.98 8.59
N GLU A 146 16.26 36.47 9.81
CA GLU A 146 14.99 36.44 10.54
C GLU A 146 13.87 37.20 9.79
N ALA A 147 14.21 38.24 9.03
CA ALA A 147 13.23 39.03 8.29
C ALA A 147 12.74 38.31 7.03
N GLU A 148 13.63 37.62 6.31
CA GLU A 148 13.26 36.83 5.13
C GLU A 148 12.46 35.58 5.52
N GLU A 149 12.82 34.93 6.62
CA GLU A 149 12.11 33.76 7.15
C GLU A 149 10.69 34.13 7.64
N ALA A 150 10.54 35.26 8.35
CA ALA A 150 9.23 35.75 8.76
C ALA A 150 8.33 36.07 7.55
N ALA A 151 8.88 36.72 6.53
CA ALA A 151 8.15 36.99 5.29
C ALA A 151 7.78 35.69 4.55
N TRP A 152 8.66 34.69 4.54
CA TRP A 152 8.39 33.38 3.95
C TRP A 152 7.30 32.63 4.71
N ASN A 153 7.31 32.67 6.04
CA ASN A 153 6.30 32.04 6.89
C ASN A 153 4.91 32.66 6.70
N GLU A 154 4.83 33.98 6.57
CA GLU A 154 3.58 34.70 6.25
C GLU A 154 3.00 34.24 4.89
N ILE A 155 3.86 34.19 3.87
CA ILE A 155 3.48 33.73 2.52
C ILE A 155 3.10 32.24 2.54
N HIS A 156 3.82 31.42 3.31
CA HIS A 156 3.54 30.00 3.46
C HIS A 156 2.19 29.77 4.13
N LYS A 157 1.90 30.48 5.22
CA LYS A 157 0.61 30.43 5.95
C LYS A 157 -0.54 30.81 5.02
N GLN A 158 -0.38 31.84 4.19
CA GLN A 158 -1.39 32.23 3.20
C GLN A 158 -1.60 31.14 2.13
N LYS A 159 -0.52 30.62 1.53
CA LYS A 159 -0.60 29.56 0.50
C LYS A 159 -1.20 28.26 1.02
N VAL A 160 -0.90 27.88 2.26
CA VAL A 160 -1.48 26.69 2.89
C VAL A 160 -2.97 26.88 3.15
N LYS A 161 -3.39 28.07 3.63
CA LYS A 161 -4.82 28.40 3.81
C LYS A 161 -5.57 28.34 2.48
N GLU A 162 -5.01 28.93 1.42
CA GLU A 162 -5.60 28.89 0.07
C GLU A 162 -5.70 27.45 -0.47
N TYR A 163 -4.65 26.66 -0.31
CA TYR A 163 -4.64 25.25 -0.74
C TYR A 163 -5.70 24.42 0.00
N LYS A 164 -5.79 24.56 1.33
CA LYS A 164 -6.82 23.87 2.14
C LYS A 164 -8.23 24.30 1.75
N LYS A 165 -8.45 25.59 1.47
CA LYS A 165 -9.74 26.10 1.01
C LYS A 165 -10.15 25.50 -0.33
N ARG A 166 -9.22 25.47 -1.32
CA ARG A 166 -9.48 24.85 -2.63
C ARG A 166 -9.84 23.36 -2.49
N LEU A 167 -9.16 22.63 -1.61
CA LEU A 167 -9.41 21.21 -1.39
C LEU A 167 -10.78 20.96 -0.72
N ALA A 168 -11.20 21.86 0.19
CA ALA A 168 -12.54 21.82 0.78
C ALA A 168 -13.64 22.13 -0.26
N GLU A 169 -13.42 23.13 -1.13
CA GLU A 169 -14.34 23.46 -2.22
C GLU A 169 -14.47 22.32 -3.23
N GLU A 170 -13.37 21.69 -3.62
CA GLU A 170 -13.36 20.52 -4.51
C GLU A 170 -14.12 19.34 -3.89
N LYS A 171 -13.92 19.07 -2.59
CA LYS A 171 -14.65 18.03 -1.86
C LYS A 171 -16.15 18.32 -1.79
N GLN A 172 -16.54 19.57 -1.52
CA GLN A 172 -17.95 19.98 -1.52
C GLN A 172 -18.58 19.86 -2.91
N GLN A 173 -17.85 20.23 -3.96
CA GLN A 173 -18.34 20.13 -5.33
C GLN A 173 -18.54 18.68 -5.75
N GLN A 174 -17.60 17.79 -5.42
CA GLN A 174 -17.74 16.34 -5.63
C GLN A 174 -18.94 15.77 -4.86
N GLU A 175 -19.18 16.20 -3.61
CA GLU A 175 -20.35 15.77 -2.83
C GLU A 175 -21.68 16.24 -3.47
N LEU A 176 -21.72 17.49 -3.95
CA LEU A 176 -22.89 18.03 -4.65
C LEU A 176 -23.15 17.32 -5.97
N GLU A 177 -22.12 17.03 -6.76
CA GLU A 177 -22.22 16.27 -8.00
C GLU A 177 -22.70 14.84 -7.75
N GLN A 178 -22.16 14.16 -6.73
CA GLN A 178 -22.63 12.84 -6.30
C GLN A 178 -24.10 12.89 -5.89
N ARG A 179 -24.50 13.90 -5.11
CA ARG A 179 -25.89 14.09 -4.67
C ARG A 179 -26.83 14.37 -5.84
N GLN A 180 -26.43 15.18 -6.81
CA GLN A 180 -27.22 15.44 -8.01
C GLN A 180 -27.38 14.18 -8.86
N LYS A 181 -26.30 13.42 -9.06
CA LYS A 181 -26.33 12.15 -9.79
C LYS A 181 -27.30 11.15 -9.16
N ILE A 182 -27.27 11.01 -7.83
CA ILE A 182 -28.23 10.17 -7.08
C ILE A 182 -29.65 10.66 -7.31
N LEU A 183 -29.90 11.98 -7.22
CA LEU A 183 -31.24 12.54 -7.40
C LEU A 183 -31.80 12.33 -8.81
N ASP A 184 -30.98 12.47 -9.84
CA ASP A 184 -31.39 12.25 -11.23
C ASP A 184 -31.64 10.77 -11.52
N GLU A 185 -30.84 9.87 -10.93
CA GLU A 185 -31.11 8.43 -10.95
C GLU A 185 -32.48 8.12 -10.34
N PHE A 186 -32.79 8.68 -9.15
CA PHE A 186 -34.08 8.54 -8.48
C PHE A 186 -35.27 9.06 -9.32
N LYS A 187 -35.10 10.19 -10.01
CA LYS A 187 -36.14 10.72 -10.91
C LYS A 187 -36.36 9.81 -12.12
N SER A 188 -35.29 9.22 -12.66
CA SER A 188 -35.37 8.35 -13.84
C SER A 188 -36.09 7.02 -13.57
N VAL A 189 -36.02 6.49 -12.35
CA VAL A 189 -36.72 5.25 -11.94
C VAL A 189 -38.23 5.43 -11.69
N GLY A 190 -38.80 6.61 -11.99
CA GLY A 190 -40.25 6.80 -12.01
C GLY A 190 -40.93 6.62 -10.63
N PHE A 191 -40.24 6.99 -9.55
CA PHE A 191 -40.75 6.85 -8.18
C PHE A 191 -41.86 7.86 -7.82
N ASP A 192 -42.17 8.81 -8.71
CA ASP A 192 -43.17 9.87 -8.45
C ASP A 192 -44.63 9.41 -8.64
N ASP A 193 -44.89 8.28 -9.30
CA ASP A 193 -46.28 7.82 -9.56
C ASP A 193 -46.95 7.15 -8.33
N LYS A 194 -46.22 6.97 -7.22
CA LYS A 194 -46.73 6.30 -6.00
C LYS A 194 -46.68 7.15 -4.72
N LEU A 195 -46.11 8.35 -4.74
CA LEU A 195 -45.92 9.16 -3.52
C LEU A 195 -47.02 10.19 -3.25
N SER A 196 -47.90 10.47 -4.22
CA SER A 196 -49.01 11.42 -4.05
C SER A 196 -50.09 10.95 -3.06
N GLY A 197 -50.03 9.70 -2.60
CA GLY A 197 -51.00 9.10 -1.67
C GLY A 197 -50.55 8.96 -0.22
N LEU A 198 -49.32 9.38 0.15
CA LEU A 198 -48.79 9.12 1.50
C LEU A 198 -48.37 10.40 2.19
N ASN A 199 -49.31 11.01 2.92
CA ASN A 199 -49.00 12.00 3.95
C ASN A 199 -48.30 11.28 5.11
N ARG A 200 -46.98 11.07 5.00
CA ARG A 200 -46.12 10.59 6.09
C ARG A 200 -45.06 11.66 6.37
N PRO A 201 -44.80 11.99 7.66
CA PRO A 201 -43.71 12.88 8.04
C PRO A 201 -42.41 12.32 7.46
N THR A 202 -41.66 13.17 6.79
CA THR A 202 -40.50 12.80 5.98
C THR A 202 -39.38 12.19 6.85
N LEU A 203 -38.89 11.03 6.43
CA LEU A 203 -37.73 10.30 6.97
C LEU A 203 -36.39 11.06 6.86
N PHE A 204 -36.42 12.35 6.48
CA PHE A 204 -35.21 13.15 6.30
C PHE A 204 -34.59 13.59 7.64
N THR A 205 -35.39 13.64 8.71
CA THR A 205 -34.89 13.99 10.05
C THR A 205 -34.07 12.87 10.72
N ALA A 206 -34.07 11.65 10.18
CA ALA A 206 -33.31 10.51 10.71
C ALA A 206 -31.97 10.24 9.97
N SER A 207 -31.63 11.04 8.95
CA SER A 207 -30.51 10.77 8.03
C SER A 207 -29.19 11.47 8.40
N LYS A 208 -28.84 11.54 9.69
CA LYS A 208 -27.43 11.76 10.10
C LYS A 208 -26.73 10.47 10.52
N VAL A 209 -27.48 9.39 10.77
CA VAL A 209 -26.95 8.14 11.33
C VAL A 209 -26.83 7.01 10.28
N HIS A 210 -27.51 7.09 9.14
CA HIS A 210 -27.63 5.95 8.21
C HIS A 210 -26.55 5.89 7.11
N TYR A 211 -25.90 7.01 6.74
CA TYR A 211 -24.86 6.98 5.69
C TYR A 211 -23.53 6.35 6.15
N THR A 212 -23.28 6.31 7.46
CA THR A 212 -22.10 5.66 8.05
C THR A 212 -22.24 4.14 8.18
N LEU A 213 -23.46 3.58 8.13
CA LEU A 213 -23.70 2.16 8.39
C LEU A 213 -23.72 1.27 7.14
N MET A 214 -23.85 1.85 5.93
CA MET A 214 -23.91 1.08 4.67
C MET A 214 -22.58 0.93 3.95
N ASN A 215 -21.53 1.68 4.33
CA ASN A 215 -20.18 1.53 3.75
C ASN A 215 -19.29 0.69 4.67
N GLY A 216 -19.78 -0.48 5.07
CA GLY A 216 -19.01 -1.45 5.83
C GLY A 216 -17.84 -2.01 5.01
N GLU A 217 -16.65 -1.45 5.24
CA GLU A 217 -15.39 -2.16 5.17
C GLU A 217 -14.67 -1.94 6.51
N ASP A 218 -14.78 -2.93 7.39
CA ASP A 218 -13.96 -3.05 8.59
C ASP A 218 -12.56 -3.52 8.14
N SER A 219 -11.54 -2.68 8.33
CA SER A 219 -10.17 -3.16 8.44
C SER A 219 -9.47 -2.41 9.58
N SER A 220 -9.27 -3.18 10.64
CA SER A 220 -8.49 -2.87 11.84
C SER A 220 -7.15 -2.20 11.52
N SER A 221 -6.91 -1.03 12.11
CA SER A 221 -5.58 -0.63 12.57
C SER A 221 -5.71 0.27 13.81
N GLU A 222 -5.38 -0.35 14.94
CA GLU A 222 -4.82 0.18 16.19
C GLU A 222 -4.81 1.70 16.42
N ASN A 223 -5.34 2.08 17.58
CA ASN A 223 -5.18 3.37 18.24
C ASN A 223 -3.71 3.81 18.27
N CYS A 224 -3.46 5.05 17.84
CA CYS A 224 -2.43 5.91 18.39
C CYS A 224 -3.09 7.28 18.57
N ASP A 225 -3.81 7.46 19.68
CA ASP A 225 -4.09 8.79 20.18
C ASP A 225 -2.75 9.33 20.67
N GLU A 226 -2.13 10.19 19.87
CA GLU A 226 -1.09 11.11 20.35
C GLU A 226 -1.76 12.46 20.52
N ASP A 227 -1.86 12.85 21.79
CA ASP A 227 -2.24 14.15 22.30
C ASP A 227 -1.46 15.25 21.56
N ASP A 228 -2.18 16.19 20.94
CA ASP A 228 -1.70 17.56 20.77
C ASP A 228 -2.71 18.44 21.50
N ASP A 229 -2.43 18.61 22.80
CA ASP A 229 -2.83 19.76 23.59
C ASP A 229 -2.22 21.01 22.90
N ASP A 230 -3.03 21.79 22.22
CA ASP A 230 -2.75 23.22 22.02
C ASP A 230 -3.91 23.99 22.66
N ASP A 231 -3.66 24.39 23.90
CA ASP A 231 -4.35 25.45 24.64
C ASP A 231 -4.31 26.75 23.80
N ASP A 232 -5.37 27.04 23.07
CA ASP A 232 -5.66 28.41 22.61
C ASP A 232 -6.36 29.16 23.76
N ASP A 233 -5.61 29.44 24.84
CA ASP A 233 -5.90 30.52 25.79
C ASP A 233 -5.23 31.79 25.25
N ASP A 234 -5.97 32.59 24.48
CA ASP A 234 -5.70 34.02 24.29
C ASP A 234 -7.06 34.75 24.31
N ASP A 235 -7.61 34.85 25.52
CA ASP A 235 -8.54 35.91 25.91
C ASP A 235 -7.74 37.23 25.97
N ASP A 236 -7.71 37.99 24.88
CA ASP A 236 -7.46 39.43 24.93
C ASP A 236 -8.79 40.15 24.71
N ASP A 237 -9.48 40.36 25.84
CA ASP A 237 -10.55 41.35 26.00
C ASP A 237 -9.91 42.76 25.86
N ASP A 238 -9.97 43.34 24.66
CA ASP A 238 -9.81 44.78 24.46
C ASP A 238 -11.10 45.49 24.91
N ASP A 239 -11.25 45.68 26.23
CA ASP A 239 -12.19 46.66 26.79
C ASP A 239 -11.59 48.06 26.64
N ASP A 240 -11.96 48.74 25.55
CA ASP A 240 -11.89 50.19 25.39
C ASP A 240 -12.83 50.86 26.41
N ASP A 241 -12.31 51.24 27.58
CA ASP A 241 -12.92 52.28 28.43
C ASP A 241 -12.09 53.57 28.33
N ASP A 242 -12.49 54.40 27.37
CA ASP A 242 -12.35 55.85 27.42
C ASP A 242 -13.06 56.36 28.69
N ASP A 243 -12.34 56.96 29.62
CA ASP A 243 -12.90 58.02 30.45
C ASP A 243 -11.80 59.06 30.79
N ASP A 244 -11.96 60.20 30.13
CA ASP A 244 -11.48 61.50 30.56
C ASP A 244 -11.85 61.77 32.04
N ASP A 245 -10.94 62.37 32.82
CA ASP A 245 -11.26 63.54 33.66
C ASP A 245 -10.00 64.11 34.35
N ASP A 246 -9.62 65.29 33.85
CA ASP A 246 -9.19 66.54 34.52
C ASP A 246 -8.48 66.57 35.90
N ASP A 247 -7.40 67.38 35.89
CA ASP A 247 -6.73 68.19 36.96
C ASP A 247 -6.08 67.51 38.20
#